data_AF-A0AAJ6P1N2-F1
#
_entry.id   AF-A0AAJ6P1N2-F1
#
_cell.length_a   1.000
_cell.length_b   1.000
_cell.length_c   1.000
_cell.angle_alpha   90.00
_cell.angle_beta   90.00
_cell.angle_gamma   90.00
#
_symmetry.space_group_name_H-M   'P 1'
#
loop_
_entity.id
_entity.type
_entity.pdbx_description
1 polymer ?
#
loop_
_entity_poly.entity_id
_entity_poly.type
_entity_poly.pdbx_seq_one_letter_code
_entity_poly.pdbx_strand_id
1 'polypeptide(L)'
;MNKFTLSLSLFVLMISTSIFANNGIITTIPDNLGNIYNSKNFNRYTKVTTPNGGSIHIVVQSHLTDEQIIRCRNVLQHYLTDYKGSKYGSDKSAVANKMAENNAILVLLNGQDDGSNPIADKVTGQPLYENEIQVEGHSWYMKQDYAHRDATFEEILHFVHDNGIGVDGNDDFLGALPKYQANIRTAQKNGLAKNLWGRGSENKNWVKELANENSLTQEYLASVVDSYYGLWGAWKEGDGGMWDIYIAKTREDIKSKDPMGYALMNKQFFHPYLTYNARIDANLKGNFSLKFDPLKPYTHHSRYLKDITLLGTNNNSVTVNELDNNIIGNIGVNTVIFSGKFTEYKITQNNGTIIVKDKISNRDRLNTLSHIEKLQFQDKTVNLK
;
A
#
# COMPACT_ATOMS: atom_id res chain seq x y z
N MET A 1 -7.99 54.79 -1.24
CA MET A 1 -8.58 53.50 -0.82
C MET A 1 -8.65 52.58 -2.03
N ASN A 2 -7.56 51.88 -2.36
CA ASN A 2 -7.60 50.83 -3.38
C ASN A 2 -7.88 49.50 -2.69
N LYS A 3 -9.07 48.97 -2.95
CA LYS A 3 -9.48 47.63 -2.53
C LYS A 3 -8.55 46.62 -3.22
N PHE A 4 -7.80 45.86 -2.42
CA PHE A 4 -7.17 44.62 -2.88
C PHE A 4 -8.28 43.62 -3.19
N THR A 5 -8.70 43.57 -4.45
CA THR A 5 -9.44 42.45 -4.98
C THR A 5 -8.43 41.33 -5.23
N LEU A 6 -8.11 40.54 -4.20
CA LEU A 6 -7.46 39.25 -4.43
C LEU A 6 -8.43 38.43 -5.29
N SER A 7 -8.06 38.10 -6.51
CA SER A 7 -8.90 37.27 -7.38
C SER A 7 -9.06 35.89 -6.74
N LEU A 8 -10.28 35.36 -6.80
CA LEU A 8 -10.61 34.02 -6.32
C LEU A 8 -9.65 32.95 -6.89
N SER A 9 -9.10 33.19 -8.09
CA SER A 9 -8.10 32.34 -8.74
C SER A 9 -6.75 32.25 -8.00
N LEU A 10 -6.27 33.33 -7.38
CA LEU A 10 -5.00 33.34 -6.65
C LEU A 10 -5.16 32.67 -5.28
N PHE A 11 -6.34 32.78 -4.67
CA PHE A 11 -6.68 32.10 -3.42
C PHE A 11 -6.86 30.58 -3.64
N VAL A 12 -7.47 30.17 -4.76
CA VAL A 12 -7.55 28.77 -5.18
C VAL A 12 -6.16 28.17 -5.47
N LEU A 13 -5.25 28.95 -6.08
CA LEU A 13 -3.87 28.51 -6.32
C LEU A 13 -3.03 28.42 -5.02
N MET A 14 -3.27 29.30 -4.04
CA MET A 14 -2.60 29.22 -2.73
C MET A 14 -3.13 28.08 -1.84
N ILE A 15 -4.43 27.76 -1.93
CA ILE A 15 -4.99 26.59 -1.24
C ILE A 15 -4.49 25.29 -1.90
N SER A 16 -4.38 25.24 -3.24
CA SER A 16 -3.81 24.05 -3.90
C SER A 16 -2.32 23.86 -3.58
N THR A 17 -1.52 24.93 -3.57
CA THR A 17 -0.08 24.83 -3.25
C THR A 17 0.23 24.57 -1.78
N SER A 18 -0.65 24.97 -0.84
CA SER A 18 -0.46 24.71 0.60
C SER A 18 -0.96 23.34 1.06
N ILE A 19 -1.92 22.73 0.35
CA ILE A 19 -2.36 21.34 0.61
C ILE A 19 -1.37 20.32 0.01
N PHE A 20 -0.60 20.71 -1.01
CA PHE A 20 0.46 19.91 -1.63
C PHE A 20 1.86 20.39 -1.23
N ALA A 21 2.12 20.49 0.07
CA ALA A 21 3.46 20.63 0.62
C ALA A 21 4.42 19.59 -0.01
N ASN A 22 5.68 20.00 -0.22
CA ASN A 22 6.79 19.19 -0.76
C ASN A 22 6.54 17.67 -0.62
N ASN A 23 6.25 17.01 -1.74
CA ASN A 23 5.92 15.59 -1.78
C ASN A 23 7.13 14.68 -1.45
N GLY A 24 8.27 15.25 -1.09
CA GLY A 24 9.49 14.56 -0.68
C GLY A 24 10.24 13.90 -1.84
N ILE A 25 9.85 14.19 -3.08
CA ILE A 25 10.54 13.75 -4.29
C ILE A 25 11.49 14.87 -4.72
N ILE A 26 12.76 14.54 -4.91
CA ILE A 26 13.79 15.47 -5.39
C ILE A 26 14.45 14.94 -6.65
N THR A 27 15.13 15.79 -7.40
CA THR A 27 15.82 15.43 -8.65
C THR A 27 17.31 15.12 -8.48
N THR A 28 17.84 15.30 -7.26
CA THR A 28 19.24 14.99 -6.93
C THR A 28 19.34 13.58 -6.36
N ILE A 29 20.15 12.74 -7.02
CA ILE A 29 20.48 11.39 -6.53
C ILE A 29 21.70 11.51 -5.59
N PRO A 30 21.68 10.89 -4.38
CA PRO A 30 22.84 10.93 -3.49
C PRO A 30 24.06 10.21 -4.09
N ASP A 31 25.21 10.87 -4.12
CA ASP A 31 26.44 10.35 -4.75
C ASP A 31 27.02 9.12 -4.03
N ASN A 32 26.60 8.87 -2.78
CA ASN A 32 27.09 7.77 -1.96
C ASN A 32 26.35 6.43 -2.19
N LEU A 33 25.37 6.38 -3.09
CA LEU A 33 24.63 5.14 -3.39
C LEU A 33 25.38 4.18 -4.31
N GLY A 34 26.43 4.67 -4.98
CA GLY A 34 27.24 3.89 -5.91
C GLY A 34 27.08 4.35 -7.36
N ASN A 35 28.07 4.01 -8.19
CA ASN A 35 28.23 4.59 -9.53
C ASN A 35 27.05 4.35 -10.48
N ILE A 36 26.30 3.25 -10.32
CA ILE A 36 25.13 2.96 -11.18
C ILE A 36 23.95 3.89 -10.88
N TYR A 37 23.85 4.41 -9.65
CA TYR A 37 22.77 5.28 -9.18
C TYR A 37 23.09 6.75 -9.42
N ASN A 38 23.17 7.14 -10.70
CA ASN A 38 23.52 8.49 -11.11
C ASN A 38 22.43 9.12 -11.99
N SER A 39 22.57 10.42 -12.27
CA SER A 39 21.60 11.22 -13.03
C SER A 39 21.38 10.78 -14.49
N LYS A 40 22.23 9.91 -15.05
CA LYS A 40 22.01 9.31 -16.39
C LYS A 40 21.00 8.17 -16.34
N ASN A 41 20.94 7.45 -15.22
CA ASN A 41 20.12 6.26 -15.04
C ASN A 41 18.83 6.55 -14.27
N PHE A 42 18.87 7.51 -13.33
CA PHE A 42 17.77 7.87 -12.45
C PHE A 42 17.63 9.39 -12.40
N ASN A 43 16.40 9.91 -12.44
CA ASN A 43 16.14 11.35 -12.46
C ASN A 43 15.45 11.87 -11.19
N ARG A 44 15.00 10.96 -10.33
CA ARG A 44 14.28 11.29 -9.10
C ARG A 44 14.73 10.40 -7.95
N TYR A 45 14.62 10.94 -6.75
CA TYR A 45 14.96 10.28 -5.51
C TYR A 45 13.96 10.66 -4.42
N THR A 46 13.63 9.69 -3.58
CA THR A 46 12.97 9.92 -2.31
C THR A 46 13.51 8.94 -1.26
N LYS A 47 13.04 9.05 -0.02
CA LYS A 47 13.49 8.18 1.06
C LYS A 47 12.45 8.04 2.15
N VAL A 48 12.64 7.02 2.98
CA VAL A 48 12.06 6.94 4.32
C VAL A 48 13.18 7.19 5.34
N THR A 49 13.01 8.19 6.20
CA THR A 49 13.92 8.45 7.31
C THR A 49 13.61 7.47 8.44
N THR A 50 14.63 6.79 8.93
CA THR A 50 14.53 5.79 10.01
C THR A 50 14.65 6.46 11.38
N PRO A 51 14.18 5.81 12.47
CA PRO A 51 14.23 6.38 13.82
C PRO A 51 15.64 6.79 14.31
N ASN A 52 16.71 6.11 13.86
CA ASN A 52 18.09 6.49 14.18
C ASN A 52 18.68 7.60 13.28
N GLY A 53 17.87 8.18 12.39
CA GLY A 53 18.29 9.22 11.45
C GLY A 53 18.89 8.69 10.14
N GLY A 54 19.02 7.37 9.97
CA GLY A 54 19.42 6.74 8.71
C GLY A 54 18.37 6.89 7.61
N SER A 55 18.72 6.52 6.38
CA SER A 55 17.84 6.64 5.21
C SER A 55 17.64 5.27 4.56
N ILE A 56 16.38 4.95 4.23
CA ILE A 56 16.03 3.87 3.31
C ILE A 56 15.77 4.52 1.95
N HIS A 57 16.57 4.16 0.96
CA HIS A 57 16.69 4.90 -0.29
C HIS A 57 15.68 4.42 -1.33
N ILE A 58 15.13 5.35 -2.10
CA ILE A 58 14.27 5.06 -3.26
C ILE A 58 14.77 5.88 -4.44
N VAL A 59 15.31 5.22 -5.45
CA VAL A 59 15.78 5.85 -6.69
C VAL A 59 14.82 5.53 -7.83
N VAL A 60 14.60 6.50 -8.72
CA VAL A 60 13.47 6.41 -9.66
C VAL A 60 13.86 6.86 -11.06
N GLN A 61 13.45 6.06 -12.05
CA GLN A 61 13.57 6.38 -13.47
C GLN A 61 12.46 7.33 -13.95
N SER A 62 12.59 7.84 -15.17
CA SER A 62 11.85 9.01 -15.63
C SER A 62 10.36 8.80 -15.93
N HIS A 63 9.89 7.58 -16.19
CA HIS A 63 8.52 7.37 -16.66
C HIS A 63 7.50 7.31 -15.52
N LEU A 64 7.90 6.89 -14.33
CA LEU A 64 6.98 6.77 -13.20
C LEU A 64 6.31 8.11 -12.88
N THR A 65 5.05 8.07 -12.50
CA THR A 65 4.34 9.23 -11.98
C THR A 65 4.72 9.52 -10.53
N ASP A 66 4.56 10.76 -10.08
CA ASP A 66 4.79 11.11 -8.68
C ASP A 66 3.88 10.30 -7.74
N GLU A 67 2.65 9.98 -8.15
CA GLU A 67 1.72 9.19 -7.34
C GLU A 67 2.14 7.72 -7.22
N GLN A 68 2.76 7.12 -8.26
CA GLN A 68 3.39 5.79 -8.14
C GLN A 68 4.54 5.81 -7.13
N ILE A 69 5.39 6.85 -7.19
CA ILE A 69 6.53 7.01 -6.26
C ILE A 69 6.04 7.17 -4.81
N ILE A 70 5.03 8.04 -4.61
CA ILE A 70 4.45 8.30 -3.28
C ILE A 70 3.79 7.03 -2.75
N ARG A 71 3.05 6.29 -3.58
CA ARG A 71 2.45 5.00 -3.20
C ARG A 71 3.50 4.00 -2.74
N CYS A 72 4.59 3.81 -3.50
CA CYS A 72 5.66 2.88 -3.09
C CYS A 72 6.25 3.28 -1.74
N ARG A 73 6.57 4.57 -1.56
CA ARG A 73 7.06 5.08 -0.27
C ARG A 73 6.05 4.88 0.87
N ASN A 74 4.76 5.06 0.61
CA ASN A 74 3.68 4.88 1.57
C ASN A 74 3.48 3.41 1.98
N VAL A 75 3.59 2.46 1.04
CA VAL A 75 3.55 1.02 1.33
C VAL A 75 4.77 0.59 2.15
N LEU A 76 5.96 1.10 1.83
CA LEU A 76 7.15 0.89 2.66
C LEU A 76 6.94 1.42 4.09
N GLN A 77 6.44 2.64 4.23
CA GLN A 77 6.10 3.22 5.54
C GLN A 77 5.05 2.39 6.27
N HIS A 78 4.10 1.80 5.55
CA HIS A 78 3.10 0.92 6.14
C HIS A 78 3.72 -0.32 6.79
N TYR A 79 4.62 -1.01 6.08
CA TYR A 79 5.32 -2.15 6.66
C TYR A 79 6.16 -1.77 7.87
N LEU A 80 6.71 -0.56 7.90
CA LEU A 80 7.53 -0.04 9.00
C LEU A 80 6.73 0.68 10.11
N THR A 81 5.42 0.86 9.95
CA THR A 81 4.57 1.46 10.97
C THR A 81 4.32 0.48 12.12
N ASP A 82 4.58 0.90 13.35
CA ASP A 82 4.31 0.14 14.57
C ASP A 82 2.87 -0.37 14.63
N TYR A 83 2.71 -1.64 14.94
CA TYR A 83 1.44 -2.27 15.30
C TYR A 83 1.45 -2.57 16.81
N LYS A 84 1.06 -1.59 17.62
CA LYS A 84 1.05 -1.71 19.09
C LYS A 84 0.24 -2.94 19.54
N GLY A 85 0.82 -3.72 20.45
CA GLY A 85 0.24 -4.97 20.95
C GLY A 85 0.48 -6.21 20.08
N SER A 86 1.16 -6.07 18.93
CA SER A 86 1.64 -7.23 18.15
C SER A 86 2.98 -7.77 18.65
N LYS A 87 3.29 -9.03 18.37
CA LYS A 87 4.45 -9.73 18.94
C LYS A 87 5.80 -9.24 18.42
N TYR A 88 5.90 -8.97 17.12
CA TYR A 88 7.12 -8.56 16.41
C TYR A 88 6.99 -7.19 15.74
N GLY A 89 5.80 -6.60 15.73
CA GLY A 89 5.54 -5.29 15.14
C GLY A 89 5.22 -4.19 16.15
N SER A 90 5.27 -4.44 17.46
CA SER A 90 4.92 -3.43 18.47
C SER A 90 5.83 -2.19 18.45
N ASP A 91 7.08 -2.41 18.06
CA ASP A 91 8.09 -1.39 17.77
C ASP A 91 8.95 -1.92 16.62
N LYS A 92 8.84 -1.28 15.46
CA LYS A 92 9.56 -1.66 14.23
C LYS A 92 10.81 -0.81 14.00
N SER A 93 11.22 0.00 14.97
CA SER A 93 12.39 0.86 14.85
C SER A 93 13.65 0.07 14.51
N ALA A 94 13.85 -1.09 15.14
CA ALA A 94 15.00 -1.96 14.85
C ALA A 94 15.00 -2.47 13.40
N VAL A 95 13.82 -2.81 12.84
CA VAL A 95 13.69 -3.25 11.44
C VAL A 95 14.02 -2.10 10.50
N ALA A 96 13.43 -0.92 10.72
CA ALA A 96 13.70 0.26 9.90
C ALA A 96 15.18 0.67 9.94
N ASN A 97 15.76 0.74 11.14
CA ASN A 97 17.18 1.08 11.32
C ASN A 97 18.08 0.06 10.63
N LYS A 98 17.74 -1.23 10.71
CA LYS A 98 18.51 -2.29 10.06
C LYS A 98 18.52 -2.16 8.53
N MET A 99 17.39 -1.76 7.94
CA MET A 99 17.35 -1.44 6.50
C MET A 99 18.29 -0.30 6.12
N ALA A 100 18.38 0.76 6.93
CA ALA A 100 19.33 1.84 6.68
C ALA A 100 20.80 1.40 6.87
N GLU A 101 21.09 0.59 7.90
CA GLU A 101 22.43 0.02 8.14
C GLU A 101 22.88 -0.89 6.99
N ASN A 102 21.95 -1.63 6.39
CA ASN A 102 22.19 -2.48 5.24
C ASN A 102 22.23 -1.69 3.91
N ASN A 103 22.17 -0.34 3.95
CA ASN A 103 22.14 0.54 2.77
C ASN A 103 21.04 0.16 1.77
N ALA A 104 19.85 -0.19 2.27
CA ALA A 104 18.75 -0.68 1.45
C ALA A 104 18.30 0.35 0.39
N ILE A 105 18.24 -0.09 -0.87
CA ILE A 105 17.77 0.70 -2.03
C ILE A 105 16.59 -0.01 -2.69
N LEU A 106 15.45 0.67 -2.79
CA LEU A 106 14.36 0.31 -3.71
C LEU A 106 14.59 1.05 -5.04
N VAL A 107 14.54 0.31 -6.14
CA VAL A 107 14.85 0.80 -7.48
C VAL A 107 13.58 0.78 -8.31
N LEU A 108 13.00 1.96 -8.54
CA LEU A 108 11.80 2.08 -9.34
C LEU A 108 12.17 2.26 -10.82
N LEU A 109 11.86 1.23 -11.61
CA LEU A 109 12.28 1.07 -13.00
C LEU A 109 11.15 1.36 -13.99
N ASN A 110 11.51 1.90 -15.15
CA ASN A 110 10.57 2.08 -16.26
C ASN A 110 10.17 0.73 -16.86
N GLY A 111 8.95 0.64 -17.41
CA GLY A 111 8.47 -0.55 -18.13
C GLY A 111 7.90 -1.63 -17.21
N GLN A 112 8.27 -2.88 -17.46
CA GLN A 112 7.78 -4.08 -16.78
C GLN A 112 8.92 -5.10 -16.65
N ASP A 113 8.76 -6.11 -15.79
CA ASP A 113 9.77 -7.15 -15.63
C ASP A 113 9.75 -8.17 -16.79
N ASP A 114 10.30 -7.76 -17.93
CA ASP A 114 10.42 -8.58 -19.15
C ASP A 114 11.85 -8.61 -19.71
N GLY A 115 12.82 -8.15 -18.92
CA GLY A 115 14.23 -8.03 -19.31
C GLY A 115 14.55 -6.90 -20.29
N SER A 116 13.57 -6.06 -20.66
CA SER A 116 13.81 -4.94 -21.59
C SER A 116 14.52 -3.74 -20.96
N ASN A 117 14.47 -3.61 -19.63
CA ASN A 117 15.09 -2.48 -18.94
C ASN A 117 16.64 -2.61 -18.95
N PRO A 118 17.38 -1.64 -19.51
CA PRO A 118 18.81 -1.79 -19.81
C PRO A 118 19.73 -1.81 -18.58
N ILE A 119 19.19 -1.54 -17.38
CA ILE A 119 19.96 -1.51 -16.13
C ILE A 119 19.41 -2.45 -15.05
N ALA A 120 18.32 -3.19 -15.29
CA ALA A 120 17.72 -4.06 -14.29
C ALA A 120 18.73 -5.06 -13.70
N ASP A 121 19.46 -5.78 -14.55
CA ASP A 121 20.48 -6.75 -14.12
C ASP A 121 21.80 -6.12 -13.60
N LYS A 122 21.88 -4.78 -13.55
CA LYS A 122 23.09 -4.03 -13.14
C LYS A 122 22.93 -3.33 -11.80
N VAL A 123 21.70 -3.14 -11.33
CA VAL A 123 21.42 -2.55 -10.02
C VAL A 123 21.44 -3.64 -8.96
N THR A 124 21.77 -3.27 -7.73
CA THR A 124 21.85 -4.20 -6.59
C THR A 124 20.70 -4.02 -5.61
N GLY A 125 19.75 -3.12 -5.91
CA GLY A 125 18.59 -2.85 -5.06
C GLY A 125 17.36 -3.59 -5.56
N GLN A 126 16.31 -3.66 -4.73
CA GLN A 126 15.06 -4.34 -5.09
C GLN A 126 14.39 -3.61 -6.27
N PRO A 127 14.20 -4.25 -7.43
CA PRO A 127 13.46 -3.65 -8.54
C PRO A 127 11.95 -3.61 -8.23
N LEU A 128 11.27 -2.60 -8.76
CA LEU A 128 9.82 -2.55 -8.90
C LEU A 128 9.48 -1.70 -10.11
N TYR A 129 8.69 -2.24 -11.04
CA TYR A 129 8.51 -1.63 -12.35
C TYR A 129 7.25 -0.76 -12.43
N GLU A 130 7.30 0.26 -13.29
CA GLU A 130 6.22 1.20 -13.59
C GLU A 130 4.88 0.50 -13.84
N ASN A 131 4.85 -0.51 -14.70
CA ASN A 131 3.63 -1.21 -15.12
C ASN A 131 3.07 -2.17 -14.06
N GLU A 132 3.72 -2.26 -12.90
CA GLU A 132 3.33 -3.13 -11.78
C GLU A 132 2.79 -2.33 -10.58
N ILE A 133 2.71 -1.00 -10.69
CA ILE A 133 2.28 -0.11 -9.62
C ILE A 133 0.89 0.44 -9.93
N GLN A 134 -0.14 -0.08 -9.26
CA GLN A 134 -1.54 0.33 -9.51
C GLN A 134 -2.05 1.42 -8.56
N VAL A 135 -1.80 2.70 -8.81
CA VAL A 135 -2.30 3.81 -7.95
C VAL A 135 -3.81 3.72 -7.65
N GLU A 136 -4.19 3.93 -6.39
CA GLU A 136 -5.58 3.89 -5.92
C GLU A 136 -6.46 4.86 -6.71
N GLY A 137 -7.59 4.39 -7.23
CA GLY A 137 -8.49 5.20 -8.07
C GLY A 137 -8.09 5.27 -9.55
N HIS A 138 -6.87 4.88 -9.92
CA HIS A 138 -6.46 4.74 -11.32
C HIS A 138 -7.22 3.57 -11.98
N SER A 139 -7.31 3.58 -13.31
CA SER A 139 -8.09 2.60 -14.06
C SER A 139 -7.64 1.15 -13.84
N TRP A 140 -6.34 0.87 -13.73
CA TRP A 140 -5.80 -0.46 -13.40
C TRP A 140 -6.32 -0.93 -12.03
N TYR A 141 -6.19 -0.07 -11.02
CA TYR A 141 -6.65 -0.36 -9.66
C TYR A 141 -8.16 -0.59 -9.61
N MET A 142 -8.95 0.25 -10.29
CA MET A 142 -10.41 0.17 -10.22
C MET A 142 -10.97 -1.05 -10.95
N LYS A 143 -10.35 -1.47 -12.07
CA LYS A 143 -10.83 -2.58 -12.88
C LYS A 143 -10.44 -3.94 -12.32
N GLN A 144 -9.22 -4.08 -11.79
CA GLN A 144 -8.64 -5.38 -11.41
C GLN A 144 -8.87 -6.43 -12.52
N ASP A 145 -8.50 -6.08 -13.76
CA ASP A 145 -8.56 -6.99 -14.91
C ASP A 145 -7.29 -7.84 -15.05
N TYR A 146 -6.30 -7.63 -14.17
CA TYR A 146 -5.02 -8.36 -14.09
C TYR A 146 -4.18 -8.31 -15.37
N ALA A 147 -4.49 -7.41 -16.32
CA ALA A 147 -3.61 -7.09 -17.44
C ALA A 147 -2.33 -6.36 -16.97
N HIS A 148 -2.44 -5.67 -15.84
CA HIS A 148 -1.33 -5.14 -15.07
C HIS A 148 -1.43 -5.73 -13.67
N ARG A 149 -0.47 -6.56 -13.25
CA ARG A 149 -0.44 -7.08 -11.88
C ARG A 149 0.07 -6.00 -10.93
N ASP A 150 -0.51 -5.89 -9.74
CA ASP A 150 0.00 -4.99 -8.71
C ASP A 150 1.09 -5.69 -7.89
N ALA A 151 2.37 -5.46 -8.21
CA ALA A 151 3.50 -6.04 -7.48
C ALA A 151 3.96 -5.16 -6.30
N THR A 152 3.35 -3.98 -6.10
CA THR A 152 3.77 -2.99 -5.09
C THR A 152 3.95 -3.59 -3.69
N PHE A 153 3.02 -4.45 -3.25
CA PHE A 153 3.08 -5.02 -1.91
C PHE A 153 4.13 -6.13 -1.78
N GLU A 154 4.27 -6.95 -2.81
CA GLU A 154 5.24 -8.03 -2.91
C GLU A 154 6.68 -7.50 -2.95
N GLU A 155 7.01 -6.66 -3.93
CA GLU A 155 8.39 -6.18 -4.10
C GLU A 155 8.87 -5.37 -2.90
N ILE A 156 7.99 -4.55 -2.33
CA ILE A 156 8.33 -3.78 -1.12
C ILE A 156 8.40 -4.70 0.11
N LEU A 157 7.66 -5.81 0.13
CA LEU A 157 7.83 -6.81 1.17
C LEU A 157 9.18 -7.51 1.02
N HIS A 158 9.57 -7.98 -0.18
CA HIS A 158 10.90 -8.53 -0.44
C HIS A 158 11.99 -7.58 0.07
N PHE A 159 11.86 -6.30 -0.28
CA PHE A 159 12.76 -5.25 0.17
C PHE A 159 12.87 -5.15 1.70
N VAL A 160 11.73 -5.12 2.41
CA VAL A 160 11.68 -5.06 3.89
C VAL A 160 12.15 -6.38 4.53
N HIS A 161 11.88 -7.50 3.88
CA HIS A 161 12.25 -8.82 4.36
C HIS A 161 13.76 -8.99 4.33
N ASP A 162 14.38 -8.78 3.17
CA ASP A 162 15.80 -8.98 2.94
C ASP A 162 16.68 -8.01 3.74
N ASN A 163 16.23 -6.76 3.88
CA ASN A 163 17.05 -5.71 4.48
C ASN A 163 16.70 -5.38 5.94
N GLY A 164 15.53 -5.79 6.43
CA GLY A 164 15.00 -5.37 7.73
C GLY A 164 14.65 -6.54 8.65
N ILE A 165 13.72 -7.40 8.23
CA ILE A 165 13.31 -8.58 9.02
C ILE A 165 14.47 -9.58 9.10
N GLY A 166 15.11 -9.82 7.97
CA GLY A 166 16.19 -10.76 7.74
C GLY A 166 15.71 -12.11 7.24
N VAL A 167 16.55 -12.76 6.44
CA VAL A 167 16.37 -14.12 5.94
C VAL A 167 17.42 -15.01 6.59
N ASP A 168 17.00 -16.17 7.06
CA ASP A 168 17.89 -17.15 7.70
C ASP A 168 18.63 -17.97 6.65
N GLY A 169 19.88 -18.38 6.93
CA GLY A 169 20.61 -19.34 6.10
C GLY A 169 21.89 -18.80 5.44
N ASN A 170 22.06 -17.47 5.37
CA ASN A 170 23.32 -16.82 4.99
C ASN A 170 23.49 -15.49 5.75
N ASP A 171 24.68 -14.91 5.66
CA ASP A 171 25.00 -13.61 6.25
C ASP A 171 24.67 -12.44 5.31
N ASP A 172 24.11 -12.71 4.13
CA ASP A 172 23.79 -11.70 3.12
C ASP A 172 22.53 -10.90 3.52
N PHE A 173 21.59 -11.52 4.22
CA PHE A 173 20.30 -10.94 4.62
C PHE A 173 20.15 -10.82 6.14
N LEU A 174 21.17 -10.28 6.81
CA LEU A 174 21.12 -10.04 8.25
C LEU A 174 20.02 -9.05 8.61
N GLY A 175 19.08 -9.47 9.45
CA GLY A 175 17.96 -8.64 9.89
C GLY A 175 17.73 -8.61 11.39
N ALA A 176 16.71 -7.85 11.81
CA ALA A 176 16.42 -7.56 13.19
C ALA A 176 15.50 -8.58 13.88
N LEU A 177 14.86 -9.49 13.11
CA LEU A 177 13.78 -10.36 13.63
C LEU A 177 14.00 -11.86 13.33
N PRO A 178 15.12 -12.48 13.74
CA PRO A 178 15.41 -13.89 13.43
C PRO A 178 14.35 -14.87 13.96
N LYS A 179 13.68 -14.54 15.07
CA LYS A 179 12.58 -15.38 15.61
C LYS A 179 11.30 -15.30 14.75
N TYR A 180 11.02 -14.16 14.14
CA TYR A 180 9.90 -14.05 13.22
C TYR A 180 10.22 -14.78 11.92
N GLN A 181 11.45 -14.65 11.42
CA GLN A 181 11.93 -15.41 10.26
C GLN A 181 11.85 -16.93 10.47
N ALA A 182 12.23 -17.43 11.65
CA ALA A 182 12.07 -18.86 11.96
C ALA A 182 10.60 -19.33 11.90
N ASN A 183 9.65 -18.47 12.31
CA ASN A 183 8.22 -18.76 12.17
C ASN A 183 7.80 -18.77 10.70
N ILE A 184 8.28 -17.80 9.91
CA ILE A 184 8.03 -17.74 8.46
C ILE A 184 8.52 -19.02 7.78
N ARG A 185 9.76 -19.45 8.06
CA ARG A 185 10.31 -20.70 7.52
C ARG A 185 9.51 -21.94 7.93
N THR A 186 9.05 -21.99 9.17
CA THR A 186 8.24 -23.11 9.65
C THR A 186 6.91 -23.20 8.89
N ALA A 187 6.25 -22.06 8.67
CA ALA A 187 5.03 -21.98 7.89
C ALA A 187 5.26 -22.29 6.40
N GLN A 188 6.32 -21.74 5.81
CA GLN A 188 6.74 -21.99 4.43
C GLN A 188 6.96 -23.49 4.17
N LYS A 189 7.68 -24.19 5.07
CA LYS A 189 7.92 -25.64 4.97
C LYS A 189 6.62 -26.44 5.05
N ASN A 190 5.73 -26.09 5.98
CA ASN A 190 4.40 -26.69 6.06
C ASN A 190 3.61 -26.45 4.77
N GLY A 191 3.68 -25.23 4.23
CA GLY A 191 3.01 -24.85 3.00
C GLY A 191 3.47 -25.67 1.79
N LEU A 192 4.78 -25.87 1.59
CA LEU A 192 5.29 -26.76 0.53
C LEU A 192 4.85 -28.21 0.76
N ALA A 193 5.01 -28.72 1.99
CA ALA A 193 4.70 -30.11 2.32
C ALA A 193 3.22 -30.46 2.11
N LYS A 194 2.33 -29.48 2.26
CA LYS A 194 0.88 -29.62 2.07
C LYS A 194 0.38 -29.09 0.74
N ASN A 195 1.28 -28.68 -0.17
CA ASN A 195 0.92 -28.10 -1.47
C ASN A 195 -0.06 -26.91 -1.32
N LEU A 196 0.21 -26.04 -0.34
CA LEU A 196 -0.55 -24.80 -0.09
C LEU A 196 0.02 -23.62 -0.88
N TRP A 197 1.31 -23.65 -1.21
CA TRP A 197 1.99 -22.67 -2.04
C TRP A 197 3.05 -23.36 -2.92
N GLY A 198 3.56 -22.69 -3.95
CA GLY A 198 4.45 -23.33 -4.94
C GLY A 198 3.73 -24.44 -5.72
N ARG A 199 2.40 -24.34 -5.85
CA ARG A 199 1.53 -25.35 -6.45
C ARG A 199 1.71 -25.39 -7.95
N GLY A 200 1.34 -26.52 -8.57
CA GLY A 200 1.41 -26.68 -10.03
C GLY A 200 2.69 -27.40 -10.47
N SER A 201 2.56 -28.27 -11.48
CA SER A 201 3.69 -29.04 -12.00
C SER A 201 4.73 -28.17 -12.71
N GLU A 202 4.26 -27.10 -13.33
CA GLU A 202 5.01 -26.06 -14.04
C GLU A 202 5.94 -25.29 -13.10
N ASN A 203 5.57 -25.14 -11.83
CA ASN A 203 6.34 -24.37 -10.85
C ASN A 203 7.43 -25.18 -10.14
N LYS A 204 7.55 -26.50 -10.41
CA LYS A 204 8.52 -27.37 -9.71
C LYS A 204 9.98 -26.93 -9.90
N ASN A 205 10.35 -26.51 -11.11
CA ASN A 205 11.70 -26.07 -11.39
C ASN A 205 12.00 -24.74 -10.71
N TRP A 206 11.06 -23.80 -10.76
CA TRP A 206 11.15 -22.52 -10.05
C TRP A 206 11.25 -22.71 -8.53
N VAL A 207 10.41 -23.55 -7.92
CA VAL A 207 10.52 -23.87 -6.47
C VAL A 207 11.88 -24.47 -6.13
N LYS A 208 12.49 -25.26 -7.03
CA LYS A 208 13.83 -25.81 -6.82
C LYS A 208 14.91 -24.73 -6.92
N GLU A 209 14.78 -23.81 -7.86
CA GLU A 209 15.65 -22.63 -8.00
C GLU A 209 15.61 -21.78 -6.72
N LEU A 210 14.41 -21.41 -6.25
CA LEU A 210 14.24 -20.68 -4.99
C LEU A 210 14.84 -21.41 -3.78
N ALA A 211 14.78 -22.74 -3.78
CA ALA A 211 15.38 -23.54 -2.71
C ALA A 211 16.91 -23.43 -2.71
N ASN A 212 17.53 -23.41 -3.89
CA ASN A 212 18.99 -23.28 -4.02
C ASN A 212 19.47 -21.87 -3.65
N GLU A 213 18.65 -20.86 -3.94
CA GLU A 213 18.94 -19.45 -3.65
C GLU A 213 18.51 -19.02 -2.24
N ASN A 214 17.87 -19.92 -1.50
CA ASN A 214 17.32 -19.65 -0.17
C ASN A 214 16.25 -18.53 -0.14
N SER A 215 15.49 -18.38 -1.21
CA SER A 215 14.43 -17.37 -1.39
C SER A 215 13.01 -17.87 -1.12
N LEU A 216 12.83 -19.16 -0.80
CA LEU A 216 11.51 -19.76 -0.55
C LEU A 216 10.68 -19.04 0.52
N THR A 217 11.31 -18.49 1.56
CA THR A 217 10.57 -17.79 2.62
C THR A 217 10.02 -16.46 2.18
N GLN A 218 10.74 -15.78 1.29
CA GLN A 218 10.33 -14.50 0.76
C GLN A 218 9.09 -14.68 -0.14
N GLU A 219 9.17 -15.57 -1.14
CA GLU A 219 8.06 -15.86 -2.06
C GLU A 219 6.81 -16.38 -1.34
N TYR A 220 7.00 -17.28 -0.37
CA TYR A 220 5.88 -17.76 0.43
C TYR A 220 5.21 -16.61 1.19
N LEU A 221 5.98 -15.76 1.87
CA LEU A 221 5.41 -14.66 2.65
C LEU A 221 4.71 -13.64 1.76
N ALA A 222 5.27 -13.33 0.59
CA ALA A 222 4.65 -12.50 -0.43
C ALA A 222 3.27 -13.03 -0.82
N SER A 223 3.15 -14.32 -1.12
CA SER A 223 1.86 -14.93 -1.47
C SER A 223 0.78 -14.84 -0.39
N VAL A 224 1.19 -14.95 0.87
CA VAL A 224 0.30 -14.74 2.02
C VAL A 224 -0.12 -13.28 2.10
N VAL A 225 0.81 -12.33 1.98
CA VAL A 225 0.59 -10.88 2.11
C VAL A 225 -0.32 -10.35 1.01
N ASP A 226 -0.06 -10.72 -0.24
CA ASP A 226 -0.83 -10.36 -1.42
C ASP A 226 -2.31 -10.73 -1.24
N SER A 227 -2.56 -11.96 -0.78
CA SER A 227 -3.92 -12.44 -0.50
C SER A 227 -4.51 -11.79 0.76
N TYR A 228 -3.68 -11.49 1.77
CA TYR A 228 -4.11 -10.88 3.02
C TYR A 228 -4.60 -9.45 2.83
N TYR A 229 -3.98 -8.68 1.94
CA TYR A 229 -4.43 -7.34 1.55
C TYR A 229 -5.34 -7.32 0.32
N GLY A 230 -5.79 -8.50 -0.14
CA GLY A 230 -6.89 -8.64 -1.08
C GLY A 230 -6.54 -8.37 -2.54
N LEU A 231 -5.26 -8.38 -2.91
CA LEU A 231 -4.81 -8.15 -4.29
C LEU A 231 -5.33 -9.23 -5.25
N TRP A 232 -5.57 -10.44 -4.75
CA TRP A 232 -6.07 -11.56 -5.55
C TRP A 232 -7.58 -11.76 -5.45
N GLY A 233 -8.29 -11.06 -4.56
CA GLY A 233 -9.71 -11.31 -4.29
C GLY A 233 -10.62 -11.17 -5.51
N ALA A 234 -10.25 -10.33 -6.47
CA ALA A 234 -10.98 -10.08 -7.71
C ALA A 234 -10.67 -11.08 -8.85
N TRP A 235 -9.59 -11.86 -8.75
CA TRP A 235 -9.13 -12.76 -9.82
C TRP A 235 -10.17 -13.82 -10.19
N LYS A 236 -10.48 -14.03 -11.47
CA LYS A 236 -11.58 -14.94 -11.85
C LYS A 236 -11.13 -16.21 -12.56
N GLU A 237 -9.88 -16.30 -12.98
CA GLU A 237 -9.40 -17.45 -13.76
C GLU A 237 -8.88 -18.59 -12.87
N GLY A 238 -8.80 -18.37 -11.56
CA GLY A 238 -8.34 -19.34 -10.57
C GLY A 238 -9.03 -19.21 -9.20
N ASP A 239 -8.87 -20.24 -8.37
CA ASP A 239 -9.49 -20.35 -7.03
C ASP A 239 -8.56 -19.92 -5.89
N GLY A 240 -7.28 -19.72 -6.21
CA GLY A 240 -6.18 -19.33 -5.34
C GLY A 240 -5.62 -17.94 -5.66
N GLY A 241 -4.63 -17.54 -4.88
CA GLY A 241 -3.85 -16.31 -5.06
C GLY A 241 -2.61 -16.56 -5.91
N MET A 242 -2.03 -15.48 -6.44
CA MET A 242 -0.81 -15.51 -7.26
C MET A 242 -0.88 -16.53 -8.40
N TRP A 243 -1.88 -16.39 -9.28
CA TRP A 243 -2.11 -17.34 -10.39
C TRP A 243 -2.20 -18.80 -9.92
N ASP A 244 -2.97 -19.06 -8.86
CA ASP A 244 -3.15 -20.37 -8.22
C ASP A 244 -1.92 -21.00 -7.58
N ILE A 245 -0.74 -20.36 -7.65
CA ILE A 245 0.46 -20.87 -7.00
C ILE A 245 0.28 -20.94 -5.49
N TYR A 246 -0.58 -20.10 -4.93
CA TYR A 246 -1.00 -20.09 -3.54
C TYR A 246 -2.48 -20.45 -3.40
N ILE A 247 -2.81 -21.32 -2.44
CA ILE A 247 -4.14 -21.94 -2.31
C ILE A 247 -5.26 -20.97 -1.89
N ALA A 248 -4.89 -19.85 -1.27
CA ALA A 248 -5.83 -18.88 -0.72
C ALA A 248 -5.83 -17.60 -1.55
N LYS A 249 -7.02 -17.10 -1.87
CA LYS A 249 -7.21 -15.89 -2.67
C LYS A 249 -7.63 -14.67 -1.84
N THR A 250 -8.26 -14.93 -0.70
CA THR A 250 -8.79 -13.91 0.23
C THR A 250 -8.20 -14.08 1.63
N ARG A 251 -8.28 -13.05 2.46
CA ARG A 251 -7.85 -13.13 3.86
C ARG A 251 -8.56 -14.25 4.65
N GLU A 252 -9.85 -14.43 4.39
CA GLU A 252 -10.68 -15.49 4.97
C GLU A 252 -10.25 -16.89 4.48
N ASP A 253 -9.86 -17.01 3.20
CA ASP A 253 -9.27 -18.23 2.68
C ASP A 253 -7.96 -18.57 3.38
N ILE A 254 -7.08 -17.60 3.64
CA ILE A 254 -5.82 -17.87 4.36
C ILE A 254 -6.14 -18.51 5.71
N LYS A 255 -7.10 -17.95 6.47
CA LYS A 255 -7.46 -18.48 7.79
C LYS A 255 -7.91 -19.95 7.76
N SER A 256 -8.57 -20.37 6.69
CA SER A 256 -9.14 -21.73 6.56
C SER A 256 -8.22 -22.70 5.83
N LYS A 257 -7.57 -22.26 4.74
CA LYS A 257 -6.75 -23.08 3.84
C LYS A 257 -5.27 -23.10 4.24
N ASP A 258 -4.75 -22.01 4.82
CA ASP A 258 -3.39 -21.94 5.37
C ASP A 258 -3.34 -21.25 6.76
N PRO A 259 -3.78 -21.95 7.82
CA PRO A 259 -3.81 -21.39 9.16
C PRO A 259 -2.43 -20.93 9.68
N MET A 260 -1.33 -21.50 9.17
CA MET A 260 0.01 -21.09 9.55
C MET A 260 0.40 -19.78 8.86
N GLY A 261 0.09 -19.61 7.56
CA GLY A 261 0.16 -18.32 6.88
C GLY A 261 -0.66 -17.25 7.60
N TYR A 262 -1.90 -17.56 8.00
CA TYR A 262 -2.73 -16.61 8.75
C TYR A 262 -2.11 -16.23 10.10
N ALA A 263 -1.49 -17.20 10.79
CA ALA A 263 -0.83 -16.97 12.06
C ALA A 263 0.41 -16.05 11.95
N LEU A 264 1.07 -15.99 10.78
CA LEU A 264 2.13 -15.01 10.52
C LEU A 264 1.59 -13.58 10.42
N MET A 265 0.35 -13.40 9.96
CA MET A 265 -0.24 -12.07 9.81
C MET A 265 -0.86 -11.58 11.12
N ASN A 266 -1.64 -12.44 11.78
CA ASN A 266 -2.50 -12.04 12.89
C ASN A 266 -1.69 -11.69 14.17
N LYS A 267 -1.66 -10.39 14.50
CA LYS A 267 -0.98 -9.83 15.70
C LYS A 267 0.50 -10.21 15.81
N GLN A 268 1.17 -10.49 14.69
CA GLN A 268 2.63 -10.71 14.68
C GLN A 268 3.36 -9.45 14.26
N PHE A 269 3.20 -9.01 13.01
CA PHE A 269 3.99 -7.92 12.41
C PHE A 269 3.13 -6.98 11.55
N PHE A 270 2.27 -7.55 10.71
CA PHE A 270 1.43 -6.81 9.77
C PHE A 270 0.17 -6.27 10.42
N HIS A 271 -0.27 -5.08 10.00
CA HIS A 271 -1.54 -4.52 10.45
C HIS A 271 -2.71 -5.17 9.68
N PRO A 272 -3.89 -5.34 10.30
CA PRO A 272 -5.07 -5.82 9.58
C PRO A 272 -5.71 -4.77 8.65
N TYR A 273 -5.18 -3.55 8.64
CA TYR A 273 -5.57 -2.43 7.79
C TYR A 273 -4.32 -1.71 7.29
N LEU A 274 -4.45 -0.96 6.20
CA LEU A 274 -3.39 -0.16 5.62
C LEU A 274 -3.27 1.17 6.39
N THR A 275 -2.04 1.52 6.77
CA THR A 275 -1.78 2.64 7.69
C THR A 275 -1.42 3.93 6.99
N TYR A 276 -1.21 3.90 5.68
CA TYR A 276 -0.88 5.07 4.89
C TYR A 276 -2.14 5.80 4.42
N ASN A 277 -1.98 7.09 4.10
CA ASN A 277 -3.00 7.87 3.41
C ASN A 277 -2.95 7.55 1.90
N ALA A 278 -3.95 6.83 1.38
CA ALA A 278 -4.03 6.57 -0.05
C ALA A 278 -4.46 7.83 -0.81
N ARG A 279 -3.69 8.18 -1.84
CA ARG A 279 -3.95 9.34 -2.69
C ARG A 279 -4.72 8.87 -3.90
N ILE A 280 -6.01 9.17 -3.92
CA ILE A 280 -6.93 8.67 -4.94
C ILE A 280 -6.76 9.50 -6.20
N ASP A 281 -6.52 8.82 -7.32
CA ASP A 281 -6.20 9.37 -8.64
C ASP A 281 -7.04 10.61 -8.99
N ALA A 282 -6.37 11.65 -9.48
CA ALA A 282 -6.97 12.95 -9.78
C ALA A 282 -8.06 12.90 -10.87
N ASN A 283 -8.00 11.89 -11.73
CA ASN A 283 -8.96 11.66 -12.81
C ASN A 283 -10.13 10.77 -12.38
N LEU A 284 -10.13 10.22 -11.15
CA LEU A 284 -11.27 9.47 -10.66
C LEU A 284 -12.54 10.35 -10.76
N LYS A 285 -13.58 9.74 -11.32
CA LYS A 285 -14.93 10.31 -11.40
C LYS A 285 -15.93 9.29 -10.91
N GLY A 286 -16.60 9.60 -9.80
CA GLY A 286 -17.69 8.77 -9.28
C GLY A 286 -17.45 8.35 -7.84
N ASN A 287 -17.57 7.06 -7.55
CA ASN A 287 -17.50 6.53 -6.20
C ASN A 287 -16.21 5.72 -5.98
N PHE A 288 -15.44 6.10 -4.96
CA PHE A 288 -14.41 5.27 -4.36
C PHE A 288 -14.98 4.62 -3.10
N SER A 289 -15.20 3.30 -3.13
CA SER A 289 -15.75 2.56 -2.00
C SER A 289 -14.61 2.03 -1.14
N LEU A 290 -14.56 2.43 0.12
CA LEU A 290 -13.80 1.70 1.15
C LEU A 290 -14.59 0.47 1.59
N LYS A 291 -15.92 0.46 1.46
CA LYS A 291 -16.71 -0.72 1.80
C LYS A 291 -16.52 -1.84 0.78
N PHE A 292 -16.37 -3.07 1.26
CA PHE A 292 -16.36 -4.25 0.40
C PHE A 292 -17.69 -4.39 -0.36
N ASP A 293 -17.59 -4.56 -1.67
CA ASP A 293 -18.69 -4.79 -2.60
C ASP A 293 -18.20 -5.76 -3.70
N PRO A 294 -18.68 -7.01 -3.74
CA PRO A 294 -18.19 -8.00 -4.71
C PRO A 294 -18.48 -7.62 -6.18
N LEU A 295 -19.34 -6.64 -6.44
CA LEU A 295 -19.57 -6.08 -7.78
C LEU A 295 -18.53 -5.04 -8.18
N LYS A 296 -17.67 -4.60 -7.24
CA LYS A 296 -16.58 -3.65 -7.44
C LYS A 296 -15.25 -4.36 -7.14
N PRO A 297 -14.55 -4.88 -8.16
CA PRO A 297 -13.34 -5.70 -8.00
C PRO A 297 -12.28 -5.10 -7.06
N TYR A 298 -12.00 -3.79 -7.20
CA TYR A 298 -11.02 -3.09 -6.37
C TYR A 298 -11.32 -3.09 -4.86
N THR A 299 -12.57 -3.36 -4.47
CA THR A 299 -12.95 -3.33 -3.05
C THR A 299 -12.47 -4.52 -2.25
N HIS A 300 -11.97 -5.57 -2.92
CA HIS A 300 -11.20 -6.61 -2.24
C HIS A 300 -9.96 -6.04 -1.55
N HIS A 301 -9.35 -4.99 -2.13
CA HIS A 301 -8.21 -4.28 -1.55
C HIS A 301 -8.63 -3.05 -0.75
N SER A 302 -9.44 -2.15 -1.34
CA SER A 302 -9.74 -0.85 -0.72
C SER A 302 -10.46 -0.96 0.62
N ARG A 303 -11.05 -2.12 0.93
CA ARG A 303 -11.61 -2.43 2.26
C ARG A 303 -10.65 -2.36 3.41
N TYR A 304 -9.34 -2.45 3.14
CA TYR A 304 -8.31 -2.33 4.16
C TYR A 304 -7.77 -0.92 4.29
N LEU A 305 -8.11 0.00 3.38
CA LEU A 305 -7.77 1.41 3.51
C LEU A 305 -8.67 2.05 4.57
N LYS A 306 -8.10 3.01 5.31
CA LYS A 306 -8.85 3.84 6.25
C LYS A 306 -8.62 5.35 6.07
N ASP A 307 -7.44 5.74 5.60
CA ASP A 307 -7.11 7.13 5.37
C ASP A 307 -6.97 7.37 3.87
N ILE A 308 -7.73 8.31 3.32
CA ILE A 308 -7.65 8.67 1.90
C ILE A 308 -7.66 10.18 1.68
N THR A 309 -7.03 10.60 0.58
CA THR A 309 -7.12 11.96 0.04
C THR A 309 -7.56 11.87 -1.42
N LEU A 310 -8.69 12.48 -1.76
CA LEU A 310 -9.11 12.64 -3.14
C LEU A 310 -8.23 13.71 -3.81
N LEU A 311 -7.71 13.42 -5.00
CA LEU A 311 -6.98 14.39 -5.79
C LEU A 311 -7.84 14.99 -6.92
N GLY A 312 -7.29 16.00 -7.60
CA GLY A 312 -7.91 16.60 -8.77
C GLY A 312 -9.10 17.52 -8.47
N THR A 313 -9.99 17.65 -9.43
CA THR A 313 -11.09 18.63 -9.43
C THR A 313 -12.46 18.02 -9.69
N ASN A 314 -12.51 16.70 -9.96
CA ASN A 314 -13.76 16.01 -10.24
C ASN A 314 -14.62 15.89 -8.97
N ASN A 315 -15.93 15.99 -9.16
CA ASN A 315 -16.89 15.64 -8.11
C ASN A 315 -16.79 14.13 -7.83
N ASN A 316 -16.61 13.78 -6.57
CA ASN A 316 -16.41 12.41 -6.16
C ASN A 316 -17.25 12.08 -4.92
N SER A 317 -17.45 10.79 -4.73
CA SER A 317 -18.07 10.25 -3.53
C SER A 317 -17.21 9.16 -2.92
N VAL A 318 -17.26 9.03 -1.59
CA VAL A 318 -16.54 8.02 -0.84
C VAL A 318 -17.54 7.23 -0.01
N THR A 319 -17.58 5.92 -0.17
CA THR A 319 -18.38 5.05 0.71
C THR A 319 -17.50 4.54 1.84
N VAL A 320 -17.88 4.79 3.09
CA VAL A 320 -17.08 4.42 4.27
C VAL A 320 -17.20 2.93 4.59
N ASN A 321 -16.17 2.37 5.23
CA ASN A 321 -16.11 0.98 5.69
C ASN A 321 -16.25 0.89 7.23
N GLU A 322 -15.99 -0.31 7.74
CA GLU A 322 -16.00 -0.67 9.15
C GLU A 322 -14.76 -0.25 9.95
N LEU A 323 -13.97 0.70 9.46
CA LEU A 323 -12.78 1.24 10.12
C LEU A 323 -13.00 2.68 10.57
N ASP A 324 -12.10 3.16 11.44
CA ASP A 324 -12.04 4.58 11.76
C ASP A 324 -11.28 5.29 10.64
N ASN A 325 -11.97 6.16 9.90
CA ASN A 325 -11.45 6.74 8.65
C ASN A 325 -11.04 8.21 8.78
N ASN A 326 -10.02 8.61 8.01
CA ASN A 326 -9.70 10.01 7.74
C ASN A 326 -9.82 10.31 6.24
N ILE A 327 -10.77 11.16 5.86
CA ILE A 327 -11.09 11.42 4.45
C ILE A 327 -10.92 12.90 4.16
N ILE A 328 -10.06 13.20 3.19
CA ILE A 328 -9.81 14.54 2.68
C ILE A 328 -10.38 14.62 1.26
N GLY A 329 -11.34 15.53 1.04
CA GLY A 329 -11.89 15.80 -0.28
C GLY A 329 -10.97 16.63 -1.17
N ASN A 330 -11.25 16.61 -2.48
CA ASN A 330 -10.54 17.39 -3.48
C ASN A 330 -11.21 18.76 -3.71
N ILE A 331 -10.86 19.48 -4.78
CA ILE A 331 -11.42 20.81 -5.09
C ILE A 331 -12.90 20.74 -5.58
N GLY A 332 -13.33 19.57 -6.07
CA GLY A 332 -14.70 19.33 -6.53
C GLY A 332 -15.72 19.23 -5.39
N VAL A 333 -16.95 18.88 -5.74
CA VAL A 333 -18.01 18.58 -4.76
C VAL A 333 -17.86 17.15 -4.27
N ASN A 334 -17.48 17.00 -3.01
CA ASN A 334 -17.23 15.70 -2.40
C ASN A 334 -18.40 15.26 -1.52
N THR A 335 -18.82 14.00 -1.68
CA THR A 335 -19.90 13.39 -0.89
C THR A 335 -19.40 12.17 -0.12
N VAL A 336 -19.57 12.12 1.19
CA VAL A 336 -19.29 10.90 1.97
C VAL A 336 -20.59 10.15 2.22
N ILE A 337 -20.60 8.87 1.87
CA ILE A 337 -21.76 7.99 1.92
C ILE A 337 -21.64 7.04 3.12
N PHE A 338 -22.65 7.08 3.98
CA PHE A 338 -22.79 6.28 5.19
C PHE A 338 -23.84 5.17 4.99
N SER A 339 -23.67 4.06 5.70
CA SER A 339 -24.50 2.85 5.57
C SER A 339 -25.91 2.99 6.17
N GLY A 340 -26.12 3.93 7.09
CA GLY A 340 -27.30 4.02 7.95
C GLY A 340 -28.14 5.27 7.79
N LYS A 341 -29.19 5.37 8.61
CA LYS A 341 -30.07 6.55 8.68
C LYS A 341 -29.40 7.67 9.46
N PHE A 342 -29.69 8.93 9.13
CA PHE A 342 -29.08 10.09 9.77
C PHE A 342 -29.17 10.08 11.30
N THR A 343 -30.29 9.62 11.87
CA THR A 343 -30.53 9.59 13.32
C THR A 343 -29.59 8.63 14.08
N GLU A 344 -28.96 7.70 13.38
CA GLU A 344 -28.02 6.71 13.93
C GLU A 344 -26.61 7.29 14.08
N TYR A 345 -26.37 8.53 13.66
CA TYR A 345 -25.06 9.17 13.73
C TYR A 345 -25.06 10.34 14.70
N LYS A 346 -23.88 10.62 15.25
CA LYS A 346 -23.56 11.87 15.93
C LYS A 346 -22.57 12.64 15.05
N ILE A 347 -22.94 13.84 14.65
CA ILE A 347 -22.11 14.70 13.81
C ILE A 347 -21.63 15.87 14.67
N THR A 348 -20.32 16.13 14.66
CA THR A 348 -19.70 17.28 15.34
C THR A 348 -18.75 17.99 14.38
N GLN A 349 -18.73 19.31 14.37
CA GLN A 349 -17.89 20.11 13.50
C GLN A 349 -16.96 20.99 14.34
N ASN A 350 -15.66 20.89 14.08
CA ASN A 350 -14.60 21.62 14.79
C ASN A 350 -13.61 22.18 13.76
N ASN A 351 -13.45 23.50 13.68
CA ASN A 351 -12.42 24.18 12.88
C ASN A 351 -12.25 23.63 11.44
N GLY A 352 -13.34 23.50 10.69
CA GLY A 352 -13.30 23.01 9.29
C GLY A 352 -13.19 21.48 9.14
N THR A 353 -13.06 20.74 10.24
CA THR A 353 -13.11 19.27 10.28
C THR A 353 -14.49 18.82 10.79
N ILE A 354 -15.04 17.77 10.17
CA ILE A 354 -16.33 17.16 10.55
C ILE A 354 -16.05 15.75 11.05
N ILE A 355 -16.55 15.43 12.23
CA ILE A 355 -16.48 14.09 12.80
C ILE A 355 -17.88 13.49 12.76
N VAL A 356 -18.03 12.38 12.04
CA VAL A 356 -19.26 11.60 11.96
C VAL A 356 -19.04 10.28 12.70
N LYS A 357 -19.68 10.14 13.85
CA LYS A 357 -19.61 8.95 14.70
C LYS A 357 -20.88 8.13 14.56
N ASP A 358 -20.75 6.92 14.06
CA ASP A 358 -21.82 5.93 14.06
C ASP A 358 -22.14 5.47 15.50
N LYS A 359 -23.42 5.38 15.85
CA LYS A 359 -23.89 4.85 17.14
C LYS A 359 -24.04 3.34 17.10
N ILE A 360 -24.05 2.72 15.92
CA ILE A 360 -24.16 1.28 15.73
C ILE A 360 -22.76 0.67 15.69
N SER A 361 -22.52 -0.33 16.55
CA SER A 361 -21.23 -1.02 16.62
C SER A 361 -20.94 -1.79 15.34
N ASN A 362 -19.66 -1.84 14.94
CA ASN A 362 -19.15 -2.63 13.81
C ASN A 362 -19.79 -2.31 12.44
N ARG A 363 -20.21 -1.06 12.22
CA ARG A 363 -20.73 -0.58 10.93
C ARG A 363 -19.85 0.46 10.25
N ASP A 364 -20.02 1.76 10.53
CA ASP A 364 -19.21 2.82 9.88
C ASP A 364 -18.21 3.48 10.86
N ARG A 365 -18.32 3.17 12.16
CA ARG A 365 -17.47 3.68 13.25
C ARG A 365 -17.24 5.21 13.22
N LEU A 366 -16.02 5.69 13.45
CA LEU A 366 -15.68 7.12 13.52
C LEU A 366 -15.03 7.59 12.22
N ASN A 367 -15.62 8.60 11.58
CA ASN A 367 -15.10 9.19 10.34
C ASN A 367 -14.73 10.64 10.57
N THR A 368 -13.46 10.99 10.33
CA THR A 368 -12.94 12.36 10.37
C THR A 368 -12.82 12.88 8.95
N LEU A 369 -13.49 13.99 8.66
CA LEU A 369 -13.70 14.49 7.31
C LEU A 369 -13.21 15.92 7.18
N SER A 370 -12.55 16.24 6.08
CA SER A 370 -12.19 17.61 5.70
C SER A 370 -12.41 17.83 4.20
N HIS A 371 -12.70 19.07 3.80
CA HIS A 371 -13.04 19.42 2.41
C HIS A 371 -14.20 18.59 1.82
N ILE A 372 -15.25 18.36 2.61
CA ILE A 372 -16.45 17.63 2.20
C ILE A 372 -17.66 18.58 2.14
N GLU A 373 -18.41 18.50 1.05
CA GLU A 373 -19.59 19.33 0.79
C GLU A 373 -20.88 18.64 1.23
N LYS A 374 -20.93 17.30 1.16
CA LYS A 374 -22.17 16.55 1.40
C LYS A 374 -21.94 15.28 2.23
N LEU A 375 -22.91 14.98 3.10
CA LEU A 375 -23.02 13.70 3.79
C LEU A 375 -24.29 13.00 3.30
N GLN A 376 -24.15 11.80 2.75
CA GLN A 376 -25.27 10.97 2.29
C GLN A 376 -25.53 9.87 3.30
N PHE A 377 -26.75 9.84 3.83
CA PHE A 377 -27.27 8.77 4.67
C PHE A 377 -28.31 7.96 3.89
N GLN A 378 -28.77 6.84 4.43
CA GLN A 378 -29.77 5.99 3.79
C GLN A 378 -31.09 6.73 3.53
N ASP A 379 -31.46 7.66 4.40
CA ASP A 379 -32.76 8.33 4.42
C ASP A 379 -32.72 9.80 3.95
N LYS A 380 -31.55 10.45 3.92
CA LYS A 380 -31.40 11.82 3.43
C LYS A 380 -29.96 12.22 3.12
N THR A 381 -29.83 13.34 2.41
CA THR A 381 -28.56 14.04 2.19
C THR A 381 -28.49 15.30 3.06
N VAL A 382 -27.32 15.57 3.64
CA VAL A 382 -27.03 16.81 4.37
C VAL A 382 -25.98 17.59 3.59
N ASN A 383 -26.31 18.82 3.19
CA ASN A 383 -25.35 19.76 2.62
C ASN A 383 -24.65 20.50 3.76
N LEU A 384 -23.32 20.58 3.69
CA LEU A 384 -22.47 21.20 4.70
C LEU A 384 -22.05 22.63 4.30
N LYS A 385 -22.24 22.97 3.03
CA LYS A 385 -21.98 24.28 2.41
C LYS A 385 -23.12 24.63 1.46
#